data_AF-A0A2N3U9L1-F1
#
_entry.id   AF-A0A2N3U9L1-F1
#
_cell.length_a   1.000
_cell.length_b   1.000
_cell.length_c   1.000
_cell.angle_alpha   90.00
_cell.angle_beta   90.00
_cell.angle_gamma   90.00
#
_symmetry.space_group_name_H-M   'P 1'
#
loop_
_entity.id
_entity.type
_entity.pdbx_description
1 polymer ?
#
loop_
_entity_poly.entity_id
_entity_poly.type
_entity_poly.pdbx_seq_one_letter_code
_entity_poly.pdbx_strand_id
1 'polypeptide(L)'
;MEKFIFKIDDKEFEFPTDGAPEFRYGGKEVVSALETDITFGQRWYESGYSIFNFLEGEEFYLLKEGLTHSVEKIIREELGINTNGFRLESYHKYVTSDEDHYKVILKTRDLYLREFKFLFETLFEKFEDHLGFGLTDIDPKTNEPIYIIIRINRPGSNDFNPPHKDVYHFMDGPDSYIPQFLNIWIPICGVTPKSSLPLVESSHLLPESCILRTIEGGVIGKNKYNVRMVKEWAKSNQLKRTKVTYGEALIFSSHLVHGLAVNEERDTTRVSLEFRLFKK
;
A
#
# COMPACT_ATOMS: atom_id res chain seq x y z
N MET A 1 26.68 1.34 11.82
CA MET A 1 25.32 0.92 11.43
C MET A 1 24.78 2.02 10.56
N GLU A 2 24.54 1.72 9.29
CA GLU A 2 24.00 2.72 8.36
C GLU A 2 22.52 2.96 8.71
N LYS A 3 22.11 4.23 8.70
CA LYS A 3 20.74 4.62 9.02
C LYS A 3 20.24 5.63 8.01
N PHE A 4 18.97 5.52 7.64
CA PHE A 4 18.26 6.57 6.93
C PHE A 4 17.28 7.27 7.87
N ILE A 5 17.14 8.58 7.67
CA ILE A 5 16.20 9.42 8.38
C ILE A 5 15.13 9.83 7.38
N PHE A 6 13.86 9.64 7.75
CA PHE A 6 12.71 10.16 7.01
C PHE A 6 11.88 11.05 7.91
N LYS A 7 11.18 12.02 7.32
CA LYS A 7 10.22 12.86 8.05
C LYS A 7 8.81 12.46 7.67
N ILE A 8 7.97 12.18 8.66
CA ILE A 8 6.53 11.94 8.47
C ILE A 8 5.80 12.98 9.33
N ASP A 9 5.04 13.87 8.70
CA ASP A 9 4.37 15.00 9.38
C ASP A 9 5.35 15.78 10.27
N ASP A 10 6.52 16.13 9.71
CA ASP A 10 7.63 16.86 10.35
C ASP A 10 8.35 16.11 11.50
N LYS A 11 7.90 14.90 11.86
CA LYS A 11 8.57 14.05 12.85
C LYS A 11 9.60 13.14 12.17
N GLU A 12 10.80 13.10 12.74
CA GLU A 12 11.89 12.25 12.25
C GLU A 12 11.76 10.80 12.72
N PHE A 13 12.00 9.87 11.79
CA PHE A 13 12.09 8.44 12.04
C PHE A 13 13.40 7.92 11.47
N GLU A 14 14.14 7.20 12.31
CA GLU A 14 15.40 6.55 11.92
C GLU A 14 15.18 5.07 11.67
N PHE A 15 15.70 4.57 10.55
CA PHE A 15 15.63 3.15 10.21
C PHE A 15 17.03 2.60 9.95
N PRO A 16 17.41 1.47 10.58
CA PRO A 16 18.61 0.75 10.20
C PRO A 16 18.49 0.26 8.75
N THR A 17 19.54 0.44 7.97
CA THR A 17 19.55 0.11 6.54
C THR A 17 20.78 -0.71 6.14
N ASP A 18 21.40 -1.41 7.09
CA ASP A 18 22.56 -2.25 6.81
C ASP A 18 22.20 -3.32 5.76
N GLY A 19 23.03 -3.41 4.72
CA GLY A 19 22.78 -4.33 3.60
C GLY A 19 21.72 -3.85 2.61
N ALA A 20 21.31 -2.58 2.66
CA ALA A 20 20.52 -1.99 1.59
C ALA A 20 21.28 -2.05 0.25
N PRO A 21 20.58 -2.39 -0.86
CA PRO A 21 21.15 -2.31 -2.21
C PRO A 21 21.66 -0.91 -2.55
N GLU A 22 22.45 -0.83 -3.61
CA GLU A 22 22.98 0.45 -4.08
C GLU A 22 21.84 1.40 -4.51
N PHE A 23 21.96 2.66 -4.10
CA PHE A 23 21.05 3.73 -4.49
C PHE A 23 21.60 4.51 -5.68
N ARG A 24 20.74 4.76 -6.67
CA ARG A 24 21.08 5.52 -7.88
C ARG A 24 19.93 6.45 -8.25
N TYR A 25 20.28 7.53 -8.95
CA TYR A 25 19.31 8.37 -9.63
C TYR A 25 18.92 7.78 -10.98
N GLY A 26 17.68 8.01 -11.42
CA GLY A 26 17.23 7.65 -12.77
C GLY A 26 17.56 8.70 -13.82
N GLY A 27 16.89 8.62 -14.97
CA GLY A 27 17.09 9.53 -16.10
C GLY A 27 16.29 10.84 -15.98
N LYS A 28 16.37 11.69 -17.01
CA LYS A 28 15.72 13.02 -16.98
C LYS A 28 14.21 12.97 -17.28
N GLU A 29 13.70 11.80 -17.62
CA GLU A 29 12.29 11.55 -17.91
C GLU A 29 11.40 11.66 -16.67
N VAL A 30 10.19 12.16 -16.89
CA VAL A 30 9.05 11.98 -15.99
C VAL A 30 8.30 10.75 -16.49
N VAL A 31 8.23 9.70 -15.66
CA VAL A 31 7.66 8.41 -16.08
C VAL A 31 6.14 8.46 -16.13
N SER A 32 5.51 9.26 -15.27
CA SER A 32 4.06 9.47 -15.30
C SER A 32 3.69 10.32 -16.52
N ALA A 33 3.05 9.70 -17.50
CA ALA A 33 2.64 10.31 -18.75
C ALA A 33 1.29 9.73 -19.20
N LEU A 34 0.71 10.27 -20.28
CA LEU A 34 -0.59 9.85 -20.80
C LEU A 34 -0.66 8.35 -21.11
N GLU A 35 0.44 7.76 -21.58
CA GLU A 35 0.54 6.36 -21.98
C GLU A 35 0.80 5.39 -20.82
N THR A 36 1.35 5.89 -19.72
CA THR A 36 1.84 5.06 -18.59
C THR A 36 1.04 5.25 -17.31
N ASP A 37 0.46 6.42 -17.11
CA ASP A 37 -0.31 6.76 -15.92
C ASP A 37 -1.79 6.93 -16.27
N ILE A 38 -2.59 5.97 -15.80
CA ILE A 38 -4.05 5.98 -15.98
C ILE A 38 -4.71 7.23 -15.38
N THR A 39 -4.05 7.88 -14.42
CA THR A 39 -4.57 9.06 -13.71
C THR A 39 -4.28 10.38 -14.42
N PHE A 40 -3.52 10.38 -15.52
CA PHE A 40 -3.08 11.59 -16.24
C PHE A 40 -4.21 12.56 -16.59
N GLY A 41 -5.38 12.03 -16.98
CA GLY A 41 -6.55 12.83 -17.35
C GLY A 41 -7.44 13.25 -16.17
N GLN A 42 -7.11 12.87 -14.94
CA GLN A 42 -7.95 13.12 -13.77
C GLN A 42 -7.79 14.55 -13.27
N ARG A 43 -8.87 15.15 -12.73
CA ARG A 43 -8.85 16.52 -12.20
C ARG A 43 -7.87 16.73 -11.04
N TRP A 44 -7.55 15.65 -10.36
CA TRP A 44 -6.64 15.59 -9.21
C TRP A 44 -5.23 15.12 -9.58
N TYR A 45 -4.93 14.98 -10.89
CA TYR A 45 -3.64 14.49 -11.36
C TYR A 45 -2.47 15.28 -10.78
N GLU A 46 -2.56 16.61 -10.68
CA GLU A 46 -1.47 17.45 -10.14
C GLU A 46 -1.04 17.04 -8.72
N SER A 47 -1.99 16.72 -7.83
CA SER A 47 -1.70 16.19 -6.49
C SER A 47 -1.27 14.71 -6.55
N GLY A 48 -1.74 13.97 -7.56
CA GLY A 48 -1.42 12.56 -7.81
C GLY A 48 -2.28 11.58 -7.02
N TYR A 49 -3.26 12.09 -6.27
CA TYR A 49 -4.20 11.30 -5.50
C TYR A 49 -5.52 12.04 -5.29
N SER A 50 -6.57 11.30 -4.95
CA SER A 50 -7.87 11.78 -4.51
C SER A 50 -8.38 10.94 -3.34
N ILE A 51 -9.23 11.53 -2.52
CA ILE A 51 -9.95 10.85 -1.45
C ILE A 51 -11.43 11.04 -1.73
N PHE A 52 -12.21 9.96 -1.64
CA PHE A 52 -13.64 10.04 -1.88
C PHE A 52 -14.40 9.06 -0.99
N ASN A 53 -15.67 9.40 -0.72
CA ASN A 53 -16.59 8.54 0.00
C ASN A 53 -16.92 7.31 -0.86
N PHE A 54 -16.69 6.14 -0.30
CA PHE A 54 -16.76 4.88 -1.03
C PHE A 54 -17.80 3.92 -0.45
N LEU A 55 -17.79 3.73 0.88
CA LEU A 55 -18.72 2.86 1.59
C LEU A 55 -19.49 3.64 2.65
N GLU A 56 -20.79 3.38 2.71
CA GLU A 56 -21.65 3.86 3.79
C GLU A 56 -21.67 2.88 4.97
N GLY A 57 -22.19 3.32 6.12
CA GLY A 57 -21.98 2.68 7.42
C GLY A 57 -22.18 1.15 7.46
N GLU A 58 -23.26 0.63 6.86
CA GLU A 58 -23.52 -0.82 6.81
C GLU A 58 -22.55 -1.55 5.86
N GLU A 59 -22.27 -0.98 4.69
CA GLU A 59 -21.33 -1.58 3.73
C GLU A 59 -19.92 -1.67 4.31
N PHE A 60 -19.47 -0.60 4.98
CA PHE A 60 -18.17 -0.60 5.66
C PHE A 60 -18.13 -1.61 6.82
N TYR A 61 -19.22 -1.69 7.59
CA TYR A 61 -19.34 -2.65 8.68
C TYR A 61 -19.22 -4.09 8.17
N LEU A 62 -19.97 -4.45 7.12
CA LEU A 62 -19.93 -5.78 6.51
C LEU A 62 -18.57 -6.13 5.93
N LEU A 63 -17.89 -5.17 5.28
CA LEU A 63 -16.52 -5.36 4.80
C LEU A 63 -15.56 -5.67 5.95
N LYS A 64 -15.60 -4.87 7.02
CA LYS A 64 -14.74 -5.05 8.18
C LYS A 64 -15.02 -6.36 8.91
N GLU A 65 -16.29 -6.74 9.05
CA GLU A 65 -16.68 -8.02 9.66
C GLU A 65 -16.15 -9.20 8.83
N GLY A 66 -16.34 -9.18 7.52
CA GLY A 66 -15.84 -10.20 6.60
C GLY A 66 -14.31 -10.34 6.67
N LEU A 67 -13.58 -9.23 6.69
CA LEU A 67 -12.12 -9.25 6.87
C LEU A 67 -11.70 -9.79 8.24
N THR A 68 -12.42 -9.41 9.29
CA THR A 68 -12.16 -9.91 10.64
C THR A 68 -12.28 -11.43 10.67
N HIS A 69 -13.37 -11.97 10.13
CA HIS A 69 -13.60 -13.41 10.07
C HIS A 69 -12.54 -14.14 9.22
N SER A 70 -12.15 -13.59 8.07
CA SER A 70 -11.11 -14.18 7.22
C SER A 70 -9.75 -14.24 7.93
N VAL A 71 -9.33 -13.14 8.57
CA VAL A 71 -8.05 -13.12 9.31
C VAL A 71 -8.10 -14.02 10.54
N GLU A 72 -9.23 -14.04 11.25
CA GLU A 72 -9.43 -14.94 12.40
C GLU A 72 -9.29 -16.41 11.99
N LYS A 73 -9.94 -16.80 10.89
CA LYS A 73 -9.86 -18.15 10.34
C LYS A 73 -8.42 -18.52 9.99
N ILE A 74 -7.68 -17.63 9.33
CA ILE A 74 -6.26 -17.84 8.99
C ILE A 74 -5.42 -18.04 10.26
N ILE A 75 -5.61 -17.23 11.29
CA ILE A 75 -4.89 -17.39 12.58
C ILE A 75 -5.14 -18.77 13.17
N ARG A 76 -6.41 -19.22 13.20
CA ARG A 76 -6.76 -20.52 13.75
C ARG A 76 -6.17 -21.68 12.93
N GLU A 77 -6.23 -21.59 11.60
CA GLU A 77 -5.78 -22.65 10.69
C GLU A 77 -4.25 -22.76 10.62
N GLU A 78 -3.55 -21.63 10.52
CA GLU A 78 -2.09 -21.61 10.35
C GLU A 78 -1.32 -21.71 11.66
N LEU A 79 -1.91 -21.23 12.77
CA LEU A 79 -1.21 -21.11 14.05
C LEU A 79 -1.82 -21.98 15.16
N GLY A 80 -3.04 -22.51 14.99
CA GLY A 80 -3.72 -23.29 16.03
C GLY A 80 -4.09 -22.48 17.27
N ILE A 81 -4.12 -21.15 17.17
CA ILE A 81 -4.38 -20.23 18.29
C ILE A 81 -5.89 -20.09 18.51
N ASN A 82 -6.32 -20.07 19.77
CA ASN A 82 -7.71 -19.75 20.13
C ASN A 82 -7.97 -18.25 19.92
N THR A 83 -8.94 -17.95 19.06
CA THR A 83 -9.31 -16.60 18.64
C THR A 83 -10.55 -16.05 19.35
N ASN A 84 -10.97 -16.61 20.49
CA ASN A 84 -12.12 -16.10 21.21
C ASN A 84 -11.97 -14.59 21.53
N GLY A 85 -12.97 -13.79 21.16
CA GLY A 85 -12.97 -12.34 21.32
C GLY A 85 -12.08 -11.57 20.32
N PHE A 86 -11.54 -12.24 19.30
CA PHE A 86 -10.66 -11.62 18.31
C PHE A 86 -11.31 -10.42 17.62
N ARG A 87 -10.50 -9.38 17.44
CA ARG A 87 -10.78 -8.22 16.59
C ARG A 87 -9.52 -7.86 15.82
N LEU A 88 -9.66 -7.30 14.62
CA LEU A 88 -8.51 -6.86 13.81
C LEU A 88 -7.60 -5.89 14.58
N GLU A 89 -8.17 -4.96 15.34
CA GLU A 89 -7.42 -4.00 16.18
C GLU A 89 -6.52 -4.70 17.22
N SER A 90 -6.93 -5.88 17.68
CA SER A 90 -6.24 -6.68 18.68
C SER A 90 -5.33 -7.75 18.10
N TYR A 91 -5.13 -7.79 16.78
CA TYR A 91 -4.35 -8.83 16.10
C TYR A 91 -2.98 -9.10 16.74
N HIS A 92 -2.26 -8.04 17.11
CA HIS A 92 -0.94 -8.13 17.76
C HIS A 92 -0.94 -8.85 19.11
N LYS A 93 -2.10 -9.04 19.75
CA LYS A 93 -2.26 -9.79 21.01
C LYS A 93 -2.35 -11.29 20.77
N TYR A 94 -2.78 -11.71 19.59
CA TYR A 94 -2.88 -13.10 19.18
C TYR A 94 -1.64 -13.54 18.39
N VAL A 95 -1.09 -12.66 17.55
CA VAL A 95 0.09 -12.93 16.72
C VAL A 95 1.25 -12.06 17.16
N THR A 96 2.08 -12.62 18.04
CA THR A 96 3.11 -11.88 18.81
C THR A 96 4.52 -12.04 18.24
N SER A 97 4.80 -13.13 17.51
CA SER A 97 6.09 -13.38 16.87
C SER A 97 6.10 -12.91 15.40
N ASP A 98 7.28 -12.66 14.85
CA ASP A 98 7.41 -12.29 13.43
C ASP A 98 7.23 -13.51 12.52
N GLU A 99 7.60 -14.69 12.99
CA GLU A 99 7.40 -15.95 12.30
C GLU A 99 5.91 -16.24 12.10
N ASP A 100 5.10 -16.05 13.14
CA ASP A 100 3.65 -16.27 13.04
C ASP A 100 2.98 -15.16 12.24
N HIS A 101 3.44 -13.91 12.39
CA HIS A 101 2.98 -12.83 11.54
C HIS A 101 3.23 -13.14 10.07
N TYR A 102 4.42 -13.62 9.73
CA TYR A 102 4.77 -13.98 8.37
C TYR A 102 3.87 -15.10 7.81
N LYS A 103 3.57 -16.15 8.58
CA LYS A 103 2.63 -17.22 8.16
C LYS A 103 1.25 -16.66 7.82
N VAL A 104 0.71 -15.79 8.67
CA VAL A 104 -0.59 -15.15 8.42
C VAL A 104 -0.52 -14.26 7.19
N ILE A 105 0.52 -13.42 7.07
CA ILE A 105 0.66 -12.50 5.93
C ILE A 105 0.74 -13.26 4.60
N LEU A 106 1.44 -14.39 4.54
CA LEU A 106 1.47 -15.24 3.34
C LEU A 106 0.06 -15.62 2.89
N LYS A 107 -0.79 -16.10 3.80
CA LYS A 107 -2.17 -16.45 3.46
C LYS A 107 -3.02 -15.25 3.09
N THR A 108 -2.86 -14.11 3.76
CA THR A 108 -3.62 -12.90 3.41
C THR A 108 -3.23 -12.30 2.05
N ARG A 109 -2.10 -12.70 1.47
CA ARG A 109 -1.66 -12.32 0.12
C ARG A 109 -2.17 -13.25 -0.98
N ASP A 110 -2.69 -14.42 -0.61
CA ASP A 110 -3.29 -15.39 -1.53
C ASP A 110 -4.80 -15.17 -1.69
N LEU A 111 -5.36 -14.11 -1.10
CA LEU A 111 -6.78 -13.83 -1.13
C LEU A 111 -7.19 -13.19 -2.46
N TYR A 112 -8.02 -13.90 -3.22
CA TYR A 112 -8.59 -13.39 -4.46
C TYR A 112 -9.85 -12.59 -4.20
N LEU A 113 -10.13 -11.62 -5.08
CA LEU A 113 -11.38 -10.86 -5.10
C LEU A 113 -12.62 -11.76 -5.05
N ARG A 114 -12.59 -12.90 -5.74
CA ARG A 114 -13.73 -13.82 -5.82
C ARG A 114 -14.08 -14.50 -4.50
N GLU A 115 -13.21 -14.44 -3.50
CA GLU A 115 -13.44 -15.07 -2.20
C GLU A 115 -14.32 -14.24 -1.26
N PHE A 116 -14.50 -12.93 -1.49
CA PHE A 116 -15.46 -12.10 -0.73
C PHE A 116 -16.74 -11.81 -1.53
N LYS A 117 -17.31 -12.89 -2.09
CA LYS A 117 -18.44 -13.04 -3.04
C LYS A 117 -19.61 -12.03 -3.03
N PHE A 118 -19.78 -11.17 -2.04
CA PHE A 118 -20.95 -10.29 -1.90
C PHE A 118 -20.66 -8.78 -2.06
N LEU A 119 -19.40 -8.35 -2.07
CA LEU A 119 -19.07 -6.91 -2.02
C LEU A 119 -18.50 -6.33 -3.32
N PHE A 120 -18.00 -7.14 -4.27
CA PHE A 120 -17.02 -6.61 -5.25
C PHE A 120 -17.52 -6.08 -6.58
N GLU A 121 -18.59 -6.64 -7.16
CA GLU A 121 -19.12 -6.07 -8.41
C GLU A 121 -19.52 -4.60 -8.18
N THR A 122 -20.10 -4.31 -7.02
CA THR A 122 -20.43 -2.95 -6.60
C THR A 122 -19.19 -2.10 -6.20
N LEU A 123 -18.08 -2.70 -5.76
CA LEU A 123 -16.84 -1.94 -5.47
C LEU A 123 -16.25 -1.37 -6.77
N PHE A 124 -16.16 -2.18 -7.82
CA PHE A 124 -15.56 -1.75 -9.08
C PHE A 124 -16.42 -0.68 -9.74
N GLU A 125 -17.75 -0.88 -9.78
CA GLU A 125 -18.69 0.13 -10.29
C GLU A 125 -18.47 1.48 -9.61
N LYS A 126 -18.35 1.52 -8.27
CA LYS A 126 -18.09 2.77 -7.54
C LYS A 126 -16.74 3.41 -7.88
N PHE A 127 -15.68 2.61 -8.11
CA PHE A 127 -14.39 3.14 -8.55
C PHE A 127 -14.46 3.69 -9.98
N GLU A 128 -15.09 2.94 -10.88
CA GLU A 128 -15.28 3.30 -12.29
C GLU A 128 -16.13 4.56 -12.43
N ASP A 129 -17.19 4.70 -11.63
CA ASP A 129 -18.02 5.90 -11.56
C ASP A 129 -17.22 7.13 -11.10
N HIS A 130 -16.35 6.96 -10.11
CA HIS A 130 -15.47 8.05 -9.64
C HIS A 130 -14.45 8.47 -10.71
N LEU A 131 -13.90 7.50 -11.44
CA LEU A 131 -12.81 7.71 -12.40
C LEU A 131 -13.27 8.08 -13.81
N GLY A 132 -14.51 7.71 -14.16
CA GLY A 132 -15.07 7.88 -15.50
C GLY A 132 -14.56 6.88 -16.54
N PHE A 133 -13.99 5.74 -16.13
CA PHE A 133 -13.51 4.68 -17.03
C PHE A 133 -13.50 3.31 -16.34
N GLY A 134 -13.47 2.24 -17.15
CA GLY A 134 -13.46 0.86 -16.67
C GLY A 134 -12.14 0.42 -16.05
N LEU A 135 -12.23 -0.42 -15.01
CA LEU A 135 -11.13 -1.00 -14.25
C LEU A 135 -11.18 -2.52 -14.21
N THR A 136 -10.03 -3.17 -14.18
CA THR A 136 -9.89 -4.63 -14.10
C THR A 136 -8.82 -5.04 -13.10
N ASP A 137 -9.00 -6.19 -12.46
CA ASP A 137 -8.00 -6.90 -11.67
C ASP A 137 -7.16 -7.87 -12.50
N ILE A 138 -7.32 -7.86 -13.82
CA ILE A 138 -6.52 -8.71 -14.70
C ILE A 138 -5.24 -7.96 -15.07
N ASP A 139 -4.08 -8.54 -14.75
CA ASP A 139 -2.80 -8.01 -15.21
C ASP A 139 -2.75 -8.12 -16.75
N PRO A 140 -2.59 -6.99 -17.48
CA PRO A 140 -2.66 -6.99 -18.94
C PRO A 140 -1.51 -7.77 -19.60
N LYS A 141 -0.44 -8.08 -18.86
CA LYS A 141 0.71 -8.83 -19.36
C LYS A 141 0.55 -10.34 -19.18
N THR A 142 0.13 -10.78 -18.00
CA THR A 142 0.00 -12.22 -17.69
C THR A 142 -1.39 -12.76 -17.98
N ASN A 143 -2.39 -11.87 -18.10
CA ASN A 143 -3.80 -12.20 -18.18
C ASN A 143 -4.32 -13.00 -16.97
N GLU A 144 -3.67 -12.83 -15.82
CA GLU A 144 -4.04 -13.45 -14.55
C GLU A 144 -4.65 -12.41 -13.59
N PRO A 145 -5.59 -12.81 -12.72
CA PRO A 145 -6.11 -11.93 -11.68
C PRO A 145 -5.03 -11.58 -10.67
N ILE A 146 -5.01 -10.32 -10.24
CA ILE A 146 -4.13 -9.86 -9.16
C ILE A 146 -4.85 -9.91 -7.80
N TYR A 147 -4.07 -10.21 -6.77
CA TYR A 147 -4.56 -10.37 -5.42
C TYR A 147 -4.97 -9.04 -4.77
N ILE A 148 -5.92 -9.11 -3.86
CA ILE A 148 -6.12 -8.03 -2.88
C ILE A 148 -5.05 -8.18 -1.81
N ILE A 149 -4.49 -7.05 -1.36
CA ILE A 149 -3.53 -7.08 -0.26
C ILE A 149 -4.20 -6.58 1.00
N ILE A 150 -4.36 -7.46 1.99
CA ILE A 150 -4.64 -7.06 3.37
C ILE A 150 -3.32 -6.67 4.02
N ARG A 151 -3.12 -5.38 4.31
CA ARG A 151 -1.93 -4.92 5.04
C ARG A 151 -2.23 -4.87 6.53
N ILE A 152 -1.58 -5.74 7.30
CA ILE A 152 -1.67 -5.77 8.76
C ILE A 152 -0.36 -5.22 9.33
N ASN A 153 -0.45 -4.12 10.08
CA ASN A 153 0.71 -3.46 10.68
C ASN A 153 0.57 -3.39 12.21
N ARG A 154 1.41 -4.14 12.93
CA ARG A 154 1.36 -4.20 14.40
C ARG A 154 1.94 -2.93 15.06
N PRO A 155 1.48 -2.57 16.27
CA PRO A 155 2.07 -1.46 17.04
C PRO A 155 3.59 -1.56 17.15
N GLY A 156 4.31 -0.49 16.79
CA GLY A 156 5.77 -0.42 16.98
C GLY A 156 6.60 -1.44 16.20
N SER A 157 6.02 -2.13 15.22
CA SER A 157 6.75 -3.06 14.35
C SER A 157 7.25 -2.39 13.07
N ASN A 158 8.01 -3.14 12.27
CA ASN A 158 8.43 -2.76 10.92
C ASN A 158 7.54 -3.40 9.83
N ASP A 159 6.26 -3.66 10.13
CA ASP A 159 5.31 -4.31 9.21
C ASP A 159 4.75 -3.32 8.16
N PHE A 160 5.65 -2.55 7.51
CA PHE A 160 5.32 -1.56 6.50
C PHE A 160 6.36 -1.56 5.39
N ASN A 161 5.97 -1.17 4.17
CA ASN A 161 6.93 -0.99 3.07
C ASN A 161 7.76 0.29 3.26
N PRO A 162 9.02 0.33 2.79
CA PRO A 162 9.77 1.58 2.62
C PRO A 162 9.06 2.55 1.66
N PRO A 163 9.50 3.82 1.53
CA PRO A 163 8.99 4.68 0.47
C PRO A 163 9.29 4.05 -0.88
N HIS A 164 8.33 4.05 -1.80
CA HIS A 164 8.46 3.47 -3.12
C HIS A 164 7.44 4.07 -4.10
N LYS A 165 7.65 3.84 -5.39
CA LYS A 165 6.60 3.91 -6.42
C LYS A 165 6.30 2.48 -6.87
N ASP A 166 5.02 2.13 -7.04
CA ASP A 166 4.66 0.78 -7.49
C ASP A 166 5.05 0.53 -8.95
N VAL A 167 5.06 1.58 -9.77
CA VAL A 167 5.46 1.50 -11.18
C VAL A 167 6.87 0.90 -11.37
N TYR A 168 7.78 1.06 -10.40
CA TYR A 168 9.13 0.51 -10.49
C TYR A 168 9.17 -1.02 -10.59
N HIS A 169 8.14 -1.72 -10.11
CA HIS A 169 8.02 -3.16 -10.34
C HIS A 169 8.04 -3.50 -11.84
N PHE A 170 7.36 -2.68 -12.64
CA PHE A 170 7.20 -2.85 -14.07
C PHE A 170 8.35 -2.20 -14.85
N MET A 171 8.73 -0.98 -14.48
CA MET A 171 9.77 -0.21 -15.16
C MET A 171 11.14 -0.89 -15.12
N ASP A 172 11.54 -1.39 -13.95
CA ASP A 172 12.81 -2.12 -13.76
C ASP A 172 12.64 -3.63 -13.91
N GLY A 173 11.47 -4.08 -14.39
CA GLY A 173 11.21 -5.47 -14.72
C GLY A 173 11.91 -5.89 -16.02
N PRO A 174 11.99 -7.20 -16.31
CA PRO A 174 12.74 -7.72 -17.45
C PRO A 174 12.30 -7.19 -18.82
N ASP A 175 11.03 -6.75 -18.95
CA ASP A 175 10.45 -6.28 -20.21
C ASP A 175 10.19 -4.77 -20.23
N SER A 176 10.43 -4.07 -19.11
CA SER A 176 10.16 -2.62 -18.93
C SER A 176 8.79 -2.12 -19.44
N TYR A 177 7.81 -3.02 -19.55
CA TYR A 177 6.44 -2.70 -19.95
C TYR A 177 5.69 -2.11 -18.75
N ILE A 178 5.28 -0.85 -18.85
CA ILE A 178 4.50 -0.15 -17.82
C ILE A 178 3.02 -0.20 -18.17
N PRO A 179 2.21 -1.04 -17.50
CA PRO A 179 0.77 -1.03 -17.71
C PRO A 179 0.15 0.23 -17.10
N GLN A 180 -1.02 0.62 -17.62
CA GLN A 180 -1.82 1.69 -17.03
C GLN A 180 -2.58 1.16 -15.81
N PHE A 181 -2.08 1.45 -14.62
CA PHE A 181 -2.72 1.05 -13.36
C PHE A 181 -2.62 2.13 -12.30
N LEU A 182 -3.51 2.03 -11.31
CA LEU A 182 -3.54 2.88 -10.14
C LEU A 182 -3.63 2.03 -8.87
N ASN A 183 -3.43 2.68 -7.74
CA ASN A 183 -3.61 2.08 -6.43
C ASN A 183 -4.85 2.63 -5.75
N ILE A 184 -5.53 1.74 -5.03
CA ILE A 184 -6.63 2.10 -4.12
C ILE A 184 -6.27 1.57 -2.75
N TRP A 185 -6.44 2.41 -1.75
CA TRP A 185 -6.18 2.09 -0.36
C TRP A 185 -7.41 2.41 0.48
N ILE A 186 -7.83 1.47 1.32
CA ILE A 186 -9.03 1.60 2.14
C ILE A 186 -8.67 1.33 3.61
N PRO A 187 -8.92 2.27 4.53
CA PRO A 187 -8.69 2.05 5.95
C PRO A 187 -9.75 1.10 6.52
N ILE A 188 -9.35 0.08 7.28
CA ILE A 188 -10.27 -0.92 7.87
C ILE A 188 -10.33 -0.79 9.39
N CYS A 189 -9.17 -0.73 10.05
CA CYS A 189 -9.11 -0.49 11.49
C CYS A 189 -7.76 0.07 11.90
N GLY A 190 -7.71 0.70 13.08
CA GLY A 190 -6.48 1.26 13.64
C GLY A 190 -5.81 2.31 12.77
N VAL A 191 -6.53 2.92 11.82
CA VAL A 191 -6.04 4.02 10.98
C VAL A 191 -6.40 5.32 11.67
N THR A 192 -5.37 6.09 12.02
CA THR A 192 -5.48 7.39 12.68
C THR A 192 -4.43 8.34 12.09
N PRO A 193 -4.38 9.61 12.51
CA PRO A 193 -3.26 10.50 12.17
C PRO A 193 -1.87 9.97 12.58
N LYS A 194 -1.78 8.89 13.37
CA LYS A 194 -0.53 8.25 13.81
C LYS A 194 -0.19 6.95 13.08
N SER A 195 -1.05 6.49 12.19
CA SER A 195 -0.90 5.19 11.50
C SER A 195 -1.40 5.18 10.05
N SER A 196 -2.00 6.27 9.57
CA SER A 196 -2.43 6.45 8.18
C SER A 196 -1.25 6.42 7.20
N LEU A 197 -1.53 6.10 5.94
CA LEU A 197 -0.53 5.98 4.88
C LEU A 197 0.11 7.34 4.55
N PRO A 198 1.44 7.48 4.66
CA PRO A 198 2.14 8.63 4.13
C PRO A 198 2.33 8.56 2.62
N LEU A 199 2.25 9.73 1.98
CA LEU A 199 2.58 9.94 0.57
C LEU A 199 3.32 11.26 0.36
N VAL A 200 3.83 11.43 -0.85
CA VAL A 200 4.45 12.67 -1.33
C VAL A 200 3.61 13.21 -2.47
N GLU A 201 2.85 14.27 -2.20
CA GLU A 201 2.05 14.97 -3.20
C GLU A 201 2.91 15.39 -4.40
N SER A 202 2.35 15.24 -5.61
CA SER A 202 2.99 15.59 -6.89
C SER A 202 4.30 14.85 -7.22
N SER A 203 4.73 13.87 -6.42
CA SER A 203 6.00 13.14 -6.65
C SER A 203 6.04 12.30 -7.93
N HIS A 204 4.88 12.01 -8.52
CA HIS A 204 4.76 11.36 -9.81
C HIS A 204 5.19 12.26 -10.99
N LEU A 205 5.17 13.59 -10.80
CA LEU A 205 5.61 14.59 -11.78
C LEU A 205 7.13 14.83 -11.74
N LEU A 206 7.83 14.28 -10.74
CA LEU A 206 9.27 14.45 -10.62
C LEU A 206 10.00 13.65 -11.70
N PRO A 207 11.02 14.23 -12.35
CA PRO A 207 11.89 13.44 -13.21
C PRO A 207 12.68 12.45 -12.36
N GLU A 208 12.98 11.27 -12.90
CA GLU A 208 13.66 10.21 -12.15
C GLU A 208 15.09 10.60 -11.71
N SER A 209 15.70 11.58 -12.37
CA SER A 209 16.98 12.19 -12.01
C SER A 209 16.93 12.98 -10.71
N CYS A 210 15.73 13.25 -10.20
CA CYS A 210 15.51 13.83 -8.88
C CYS A 210 15.18 12.78 -7.82
N ILE A 211 15.12 11.48 -8.15
CA ILE A 211 14.71 10.42 -7.23
C ILE A 211 15.88 9.46 -7.00
N LEU A 212 16.38 9.42 -5.77
CA LEU A 212 17.42 8.49 -5.34
C LEU A 212 16.75 7.22 -4.82
N ARG A 213 16.95 6.09 -5.50
CA ARG A 213 16.30 4.82 -5.16
C ARG A 213 17.18 3.62 -5.45
N THR A 214 16.82 2.47 -4.89
CA THR A 214 17.38 1.18 -5.29
C THR A 214 16.78 0.71 -6.62
N ILE A 215 17.49 -0.17 -7.31
CA ILE A 215 17.02 -0.83 -8.55
C ILE A 215 16.41 -2.20 -8.26
N GLU A 216 16.91 -2.89 -7.23
CA GLU A 216 16.46 -4.22 -6.84
C GLU A 216 16.06 -4.23 -5.37
N GLY A 217 14.76 -4.39 -5.09
CA GLY A 217 14.26 -4.53 -3.72
C GLY A 217 14.64 -3.39 -2.76
N GLY A 218 14.56 -3.62 -1.46
CA GLY A 218 14.88 -2.64 -0.42
C GLY A 218 15.05 -3.27 0.94
N VAL A 219 15.63 -2.53 1.89
CA VAL A 219 15.87 -2.99 3.27
C VAL A 219 15.50 -1.91 4.27
N ILE A 220 14.68 -2.28 5.26
CA ILE A 220 14.42 -1.48 6.47
C ILE A 220 14.48 -2.42 7.68
N GLY A 221 15.35 -2.10 8.63
CA GLY A 221 15.63 -2.93 9.79
C GLY A 221 16.11 -4.31 9.36
N LYS A 222 15.43 -5.36 9.83
CA LYS A 222 15.71 -6.75 9.44
C LYS A 222 14.92 -7.23 8.22
N ASN A 223 14.01 -6.41 7.71
CA ASN A 223 13.07 -6.81 6.66
C ASN A 223 13.64 -6.49 5.28
N LYS A 224 13.53 -7.47 4.37
CA LYS A 224 13.81 -7.31 2.94
C LYS A 224 12.49 -7.15 2.19
N TYR A 225 12.48 -6.22 1.25
CA TYR A 225 11.30 -5.88 0.46
C TYR A 225 11.58 -6.07 -1.03
N ASN A 226 10.54 -6.45 -1.77
CA ASN A 226 10.62 -6.56 -3.23
C ASN A 226 10.42 -5.22 -3.94
N VAL A 227 9.87 -4.22 -3.23
CA VAL A 227 9.69 -2.86 -3.76
C VAL A 227 11.03 -2.13 -3.83
N ARG A 228 11.18 -1.26 -4.82
CA ARG A 228 12.36 -0.43 -5.00
C ARG A 228 12.25 0.73 -4.02
N MET A 229 13.16 0.75 -3.06
CA MET A 229 13.17 1.72 -1.98
C MET A 229 13.64 3.08 -2.50
N VAL A 230 12.82 4.10 -2.29
CA VAL A 230 13.15 5.50 -2.51
C VAL A 230 13.71 6.08 -1.21
N LYS A 231 14.91 6.65 -1.28
CA LYS A 231 15.58 7.32 -0.15
C LYS A 231 15.38 8.83 -0.16
N GLU A 232 15.39 9.43 -1.34
CA GLU A 232 15.34 10.89 -1.50
C GLU A 232 14.59 11.25 -2.80
N TRP A 233 13.84 12.34 -2.78
CA TRP A 233 13.16 12.92 -3.94
C TRP A 233 13.30 14.45 -3.89
N ALA A 234 13.82 15.04 -4.96
CA ALA A 234 14.07 16.49 -5.06
C ALA A 234 14.81 17.05 -3.83
N LYS A 235 15.82 16.31 -3.33
CA LYS A 235 16.59 16.65 -2.11
C LYS A 235 15.78 16.68 -0.81
N SER A 236 14.67 15.96 -0.78
CA SER A 236 13.79 15.79 0.38
C SER A 236 13.58 14.30 0.69
N ASN A 237 13.17 14.03 1.93
CA ASN A 237 12.79 12.71 2.45
C ASN A 237 11.52 12.82 3.32
N GLN A 238 10.70 13.84 3.07
CA GLN A 238 9.52 14.18 3.84
C GLN A 238 8.22 13.68 3.18
N LEU A 239 7.45 12.90 3.93
CA LEU A 239 6.12 12.42 3.58
C LEU A 239 5.08 13.08 4.51
N LYS A 240 3.83 13.12 4.04
CA LYS A 240 2.69 13.55 4.85
C LYS A 240 1.66 12.43 4.92
N ARG A 241 1.10 12.20 6.11
CA ARG A 241 0.02 11.22 6.27
C ARG A 241 -1.26 11.74 5.62
N THR A 242 -1.94 10.86 4.90
CA THR A 242 -3.25 11.16 4.34
C THR A 242 -4.31 11.25 5.43
N LYS A 243 -5.25 12.16 5.24
CA LYS A 243 -6.43 12.33 6.10
C LYS A 243 -7.61 11.60 5.48
N VAL A 244 -7.61 10.29 5.63
CA VAL A 244 -8.64 9.39 5.12
C VAL A 244 -9.31 8.68 6.30
N THR A 245 -10.63 8.60 6.28
CA THR A 245 -11.44 7.98 7.34
C THR A 245 -12.12 6.70 6.87
N TYR A 246 -12.70 5.96 7.81
CA TYR A 246 -13.49 4.76 7.51
C TYR A 246 -14.68 5.08 6.61
N GLY A 247 -14.87 4.25 5.59
CA GLY A 247 -15.84 4.49 4.53
C GLY A 247 -15.29 5.30 3.35
N GLU A 248 -14.13 5.96 3.48
CA GLU A 248 -13.45 6.58 2.36
C GLU A 248 -12.43 5.64 1.71
N ALA A 249 -12.10 5.92 0.46
CA ALA A 249 -10.97 5.31 -0.24
C ALA A 249 -9.98 6.40 -0.68
N LEU A 250 -8.70 6.10 -0.55
CA LEU A 250 -7.61 6.87 -1.13
C LEU A 250 -7.24 6.23 -2.47
N ILE A 251 -7.41 6.97 -3.55
CA ILE A 251 -7.00 6.55 -4.90
C ILE A 251 -5.79 7.37 -5.33
N PHE A 252 -4.76 6.73 -5.86
CA PHE A 252 -3.52 7.42 -6.20
C PHE A 252 -2.79 6.78 -7.38
N SER A 253 -2.01 7.62 -8.06
CA SER A 253 -1.15 7.19 -9.15
C SER A 253 -0.17 6.11 -8.68
N SER A 254 0.03 5.08 -9.50
CA SER A 254 1.09 4.08 -9.33
C SER A 254 2.51 4.66 -9.35
N HIS A 255 2.64 5.90 -9.81
CA HIS A 255 3.89 6.66 -9.91
C HIS A 255 4.09 7.57 -8.69
N LEU A 256 3.16 7.60 -7.72
CA LEU A 256 3.30 8.42 -6.53
C LEU A 256 4.21 7.74 -5.50
N VAL A 257 5.15 8.49 -4.92
CA VAL A 257 5.97 8.03 -3.79
C VAL A 257 5.07 7.93 -2.56
N HIS A 258 5.02 6.73 -1.98
CA HIS A 258 4.25 6.43 -0.77
C HIS A 258 4.93 5.30 0.01
N GLY A 259 4.52 5.10 1.27
CA GLY A 259 5.08 4.07 2.15
C GLY A 259 5.40 4.61 3.53
N LEU A 260 6.20 3.87 4.32
CA LEU A 260 6.50 4.19 5.72
C LEU A 260 5.25 4.43 6.57
N ALA A 261 4.22 3.61 6.41
CA ALA A 261 3.01 3.67 7.23
C ALA A 261 3.27 3.18 8.67
N VAL A 262 4.27 3.75 9.36
CA VAL A 262 4.64 3.43 10.74
C VAL A 262 3.40 3.50 11.61
N ASN A 263 3.17 2.42 12.37
CA ASN A 263 2.08 2.35 13.31
C ASN A 263 2.57 2.83 14.69
N GLU A 264 2.32 4.11 14.97
CA GLU A 264 2.69 4.73 16.25
C GLU A 264 1.59 4.59 17.32
N GLU A 265 0.51 3.85 17.02
CA GLU A 265 -0.44 3.47 18.07
C GLU A 265 0.22 2.53 19.07
N ARG A 266 -0.20 2.61 20.34
CA ARG A 266 0.43 1.84 21.43
C ARG A 266 -0.08 0.40 21.52
N ASP A 267 -1.36 0.19 21.27
CA ASP A 267 -2.07 -1.07 21.53
C ASP A 267 -3.15 -1.34 20.47
N THR A 268 -2.89 -0.94 19.23
CA THR A 268 -3.86 -1.09 18.13
C THR A 268 -3.17 -1.44 16.83
N THR A 269 -3.48 -2.62 16.30
CA THR A 269 -3.06 -3.01 14.95
C THR A 269 -3.79 -2.17 13.91
N ARG A 270 -3.03 -1.68 12.93
CA ARG A 270 -3.53 -0.95 11.78
C ARG A 270 -3.74 -1.92 10.61
N VAL A 271 -4.95 -1.94 10.05
CA VAL A 271 -5.31 -2.78 8.90
C VAL A 271 -5.88 -1.91 7.77
N SER A 272 -5.42 -2.16 6.55
CA SER A 272 -5.99 -1.61 5.33
C SER A 272 -6.16 -2.67 4.25
N LEU A 273 -7.05 -2.38 3.30
CA LEU A 273 -7.05 -3.04 2.00
C LEU A 273 -6.28 -2.21 0.98
N GLU A 274 -5.57 -2.90 0.10
CA GLU A 274 -4.91 -2.31 -1.05
C GLU A 274 -5.30 -3.08 -2.32
N PHE A 275 -5.64 -2.33 -3.36
CA PHE A 275 -5.87 -2.84 -4.70
C PHE A 275 -4.89 -2.16 -5.64
N ARG A 276 -4.37 -2.92 -6.59
CA ARG A 276 -3.87 -2.39 -7.85
C ARG A 276 -4.97 -2.68 -8.86
N LEU A 277 -5.38 -1.70 -9.65
CA LEU A 277 -6.38 -1.94 -10.70
C LEU A 277 -5.88 -1.33 -12.01
N PHE A 278 -6.05 -2.09 -13.08
CA PHE A 278 -5.62 -1.74 -14.42
C PHE A 278 -6.78 -1.13 -15.21
N LYS A 279 -6.45 -0.33 -16.22
CA LYS A 279 -7.45 0.15 -17.18
C LYS A 279 -8.03 -1.03 -17.97
N LYS A 280 -9.36 -1.08 -18.12
CA LYS A 280 -10.04 -1.98 -19.07
C LYS A 280 -9.81 -1.56 -20.51
#